data_AF-A0A817SMH0-F1
#
_entry.id   AF-A0A817SMH0-F1
#
_cell.length_a   1.000
_cell.length_b   1.000
_cell.length_c   1.000
_cell.angle_alpha   90.00
_cell.angle_beta   90.00
_cell.angle_gamma   90.00
#
_symmetry.space_group_name_H-M   'P 1'
#
loop_
_entity.id
_entity.type
_entity.pdbx_description
1 polymer ?
#
loop_
_entity_poly.entity_id
_entity_poly.type
_entity_poly.pdbx_seq_one_letter_code
_entity_poly.pdbx_strand_id
1 'polypeptide(L)'
;NSNSFVTIDISSGFVGIPIYIPIIHGIFIYLSTYGLSIIWLFKLSKSELNRYLIKITLINSTFSLCILIQRYHLFVWTVFAPKLFYLCAQTAFNLFLFIMIK
;
A
#
# COMPACT_ATOMS: atom_id res chain seq x y z
N ASN A 1 -7.74 -2.99 -15.72
CA ASN A 1 -6.53 -2.20 -15.35
C ASN A 1 -5.34 -3.15 -15.43
N SER A 2 -4.61 -3.17 -16.55
CA SER A 2 -3.51 -4.12 -16.81
C SER A 2 -2.19 -3.75 -16.13
N ASN A 3 -2.10 -2.58 -15.51
CA ASN A 3 -0.90 -2.10 -14.83
C ASN A 3 -0.80 -2.70 -13.41
N SER A 4 0.12 -3.64 -13.22
CA SER A 4 0.31 -4.49 -12.02
C SER A 4 1.04 -3.83 -10.84
N PHE A 5 1.26 -2.51 -10.84
CA PHE A 5 2.04 -1.82 -9.80
C PHE A 5 1.50 -2.01 -8.38
N VAL A 6 0.17 -1.94 -8.21
CA VAL A 6 -0.56 -2.32 -6.99
C VAL A 6 -1.94 -2.79 -7.41
N THR A 7 -2.35 -3.93 -6.84
CA THR A 7 -3.68 -4.50 -7.01
C THR A 7 -4.31 -4.65 -5.64
N ILE A 8 -5.49 -4.05 -5.47
CA ILE A 8 -6.32 -4.24 -4.28
C ILE A 8 -7.52 -5.07 -4.69
N ASP A 9 -7.76 -6.14 -3.96
CA ASP A 9 -8.94 -6.96 -4.15
C ASP A 9 -10.06 -6.52 -3.22
N ILE A 10 -10.99 -5.74 -3.76
CA ILE A 10 -12.16 -5.25 -3.02
C ILE A 10 -13.10 -6.42 -2.67
N SER A 11 -13.13 -7.48 -3.49
CA SER A 11 -14.05 -8.60 -3.29
C SER A 11 -13.78 -9.33 -1.97
N SER A 12 -12.51 -9.39 -1.56
CA SER A 12 -12.08 -9.94 -0.27
C SER A 12 -12.76 -9.27 0.94
N GLY A 13 -13.18 -8.00 0.82
CA GLY A 13 -13.87 -7.28 1.88
C GLY A 13 -15.31 -7.73 2.15
N PHE A 14 -15.94 -8.34 1.15
CA PHE A 14 -17.37 -8.68 1.16
C PHE A 14 -17.63 -10.18 1.34
N VAL A 15 -16.58 -10.97 1.54
CA VAL A 15 -16.72 -12.43 1.72
C VAL A 15 -17.41 -12.71 3.06
N GLY A 16 -18.65 -13.19 2.98
CA GLY A 16 -19.41 -13.67 4.15
C GLY A 16 -20.16 -12.58 4.96
N ILE A 17 -20.20 -11.33 4.50
CA ILE A 17 -20.92 -10.24 5.19
C ILE A 17 -22.00 -9.66 4.27
N PRO A 18 -23.29 -9.78 4.62
CA PRO A 18 -24.40 -9.30 3.77
C PRO A 18 -24.69 -7.79 3.92
N ILE A 19 -24.11 -7.12 4.93
CA ILE A 19 -24.41 -5.72 5.28
C ILE A 19 -23.14 -4.89 5.10
N TYR A 20 -23.23 -3.77 4.38
CA TYR A 20 -22.08 -2.87 4.21
C TYR A 20 -21.76 -2.12 5.52
N ILE A 21 -20.65 -2.51 6.15
CA ILE A 21 -20.07 -1.83 7.30
C ILE A 21 -18.64 -1.42 6.91
N PRO A 22 -18.39 -0.13 6.60
CA PRO A 22 -17.16 0.32 5.92
C PRO A 22 -15.89 -0.05 6.68
N ILE A 23 -15.93 0.00 8.02
CA ILE A 23 -14.79 -0.31 8.88
C ILE A 23 -14.40 -1.79 8.75
N ILE A 24 -15.38 -2.70 8.82
CA ILE A 24 -15.14 -4.15 8.76
C ILE A 24 -14.61 -4.56 7.39
N HIS A 25 -15.27 -4.06 6.33
CA HIS A 25 -14.85 -4.34 4.95
C HIS A 25 -13.45 -3.78 4.69
N GLY A 26 -13.16 -2.58 5.20
CA GLY A 26 -11.83 -1.96 5.12
C GLY A 26 -10.76 -2.82 5.78
N ILE A 27 -11.02 -3.36 6.98
CA ILE A 27 -10.09 -4.26 7.68
C ILE A 27 -9.83 -5.53 6.87
N PHE A 28 -10.86 -6.15 6.30
CA PHE A 28 -10.71 -7.35 5.49
C PHE A 28 -9.92 -7.11 4.20
N ILE A 29 -10.22 -6.03 3.48
CA ILE A 29 -9.46 -5.63 2.29
C ILE A 29 -8.01 -5.32 2.66
N TYR A 30 -7.80 -4.67 3.81
CA TYR A 30 -6.47 -4.33 4.29
C TYR A 30 -5.64 -5.58 4.61
N LEU A 31 -6.21 -6.53 5.37
CA LEU A 31 -5.56 -7.78 5.75
C LEU A 31 -5.28 -8.67 4.54
N SER A 32 -6.19 -8.74 3.56
CA SER A 32 -5.98 -9.52 2.35
C SER A 32 -4.88 -8.90 1.46
N THR A 33 -4.84 -7.56 1.37
CA THR A 33 -3.89 -6.84 0.52
C THR A 33 -2.47 -6.82 1.12
N TYR A 34 -2.35 -6.65 2.43
CA TYR A 34 -1.06 -6.41 3.09
C TYR A 34 -0.63 -7.50 4.08
N GLY A 35 -1.45 -8.53 4.30
CA GLY A 35 -1.19 -9.65 5.21
C GLY A 35 0.16 -10.35 4.97
N LEU A 36 0.50 -10.62 3.72
CA LEU A 36 1.77 -11.26 3.38
C LEU A 36 2.97 -10.34 3.68
N SER A 37 2.83 -9.03 3.47
CA SER A 37 3.89 -8.07 3.79
C SER A 37 4.12 -7.98 5.29
N ILE A 38 3.07 -8.11 6.11
CA ILE A 38 3.18 -8.16 7.58
C ILE A 38 4.05 -9.34 8.00
N ILE A 39 3.71 -10.55 7.52
CA ILE A 39 4.41 -11.79 7.88
C ILE A 39 5.89 -11.71 7.46
N TRP A 40 6.17 -11.20 6.26
CA TRP A 40 7.53 -11.06 5.76
C TRP A 40 8.38 -10.09 6.59
N LEU A 41 7.80 -8.98 7.06
CA LEU A 41 8.53 -7.98 7.86
C LEU A 41 9.00 -8.50 9.21
N PHE A 42 8.23 -9.39 9.85
CA PHE A 42 8.63 -10.04 11.09
C PHE A 42 9.88 -10.92 10.93
N LYS A 43 10.13 -11.43 9.71
CA LYS A 43 11.30 -12.28 9.43
C LYS A 43 12.58 -11.49 9.18
N LEU A 44 12.50 -10.22 8.78
CA LEU A 44 13.69 -9.44 8.41
C LEU A 44 14.50 -9.00 9.63
N SER A 45 15.82 -8.87 9.48
CA SER A 45 16.67 -8.20 10.47
C SER A 45 16.47 -6.67 10.47
N LYS A 46 16.90 -5.95 11.52
CA LYS A 46 16.72 -4.48 11.61
C LYS A 46 17.41 -3.73 10.47
N SER A 47 18.60 -4.18 10.06
CA SER A 47 19.40 -3.56 9.00
C SER A 47 18.83 -3.84 7.60
N GLU A 48 18.33 -5.05 7.33
CA GLU A 48 17.62 -5.37 6.09
C GLU A 48 16.33 -4.58 5.97
N LEU A 49 15.57 -4.48 7.05
CA LEU A 49 14.32 -3.76 7.07
C LEU A 49 14.55 -2.26 6.82
N ASN A 50 15.57 -1.64 7.44
CA ASN A 50 15.91 -0.25 7.17
C ASN A 50 16.30 -0.04 5.68
N ARG A 51 17.10 -0.94 5.10
CA ARG A 51 17.44 -0.88 3.66
C ARG A 51 16.20 -1.01 2.77
N TYR A 52 15.26 -1.87 3.13
CA TYR A 52 13.99 -2.01 2.43
C TYR A 52 13.13 -0.73 2.53
N LEU A 53 13.00 -0.15 3.72
CA LEU A 53 12.24 1.09 3.95
C LEU A 53 12.84 2.29 3.18
N ILE A 54 14.16 2.41 3.15
CA ILE A 54 14.84 3.47 2.37
C ILE A 54 14.57 3.27 0.86
N LYS A 55 14.67 2.03 0.36
CA LYS A 55 14.39 1.75 -1.06
C LYS A 55 12.95 2.08 -1.45
N ILE A 56 11.97 1.66 -0.65
CA ILE A 56 10.56 1.85 -0.99
C ILE A 56 10.13 3.33 -0.86
N THR A 57 10.70 4.07 0.09
CA THR A 57 10.44 5.52 0.21
C THR A 57 11.02 6.31 -0.97
N LEU A 58 12.20 5.92 -1.48
CA LEU A 58 12.78 6.51 -2.70
C LEU A 58 11.96 6.21 -3.96
N ILE A 59 11.41 5.00 -4.09
CA ILE A 59 10.54 4.64 -5.20
C ILE A 59 9.23 5.45 -5.14
N ASN A 60 8.62 5.55 -3.96
CA ASN A 60 7.39 6.31 -3.80
C ASN A 60 7.60 7.82 -4.05
N SER A 61 8.72 8.39 -3.61
CA SER A 61 9.01 9.81 -3.84
C SER A 61 9.25 10.11 -5.33
N THR A 62 10.00 9.27 -6.04
CA THR A 62 10.19 9.41 -7.49
C THR A 62 8.87 9.26 -8.26
N PHE A 63 8.02 8.30 -7.86
CA PHE A 63 6.69 8.15 -8.47
C PHE A 63 5.79 9.35 -8.20
N SER A 64 5.83 9.92 -6.99
CA SER A 64 5.10 11.15 -6.67
C SER A 64 5.56 12.36 -7.48
N LEU A 65 6.87 12.50 -7.73
CA LEU A 65 7.42 13.54 -8.60
C LEU A 65 6.93 13.39 -10.04
N CYS A 66 6.93 12.17 -10.59
CA CYS A 66 6.40 11.91 -11.94
C CYS A 66 4.92 12.31 -12.06
N ILE A 67 4.11 11.98 -11.05
CA ILE A 67 2.69 12.36 -10.99
C ILE A 67 2.54 13.89 -10.93
N LEU A 68 3.37 14.59 -10.16
CA LEU A 68 3.35 16.05 -10.06
C LEU A 68 3.73 16.73 -11.38
N ILE A 69 4.72 16.20 -12.10
CA ILE A 69 5.09 16.72 -13.43
C ILE A 69 3.92 16.58 -14.40
N GLN A 70 3.18 15.47 -14.33
CA GLN A 70 2.06 15.16 -15.22
C GLN A 70 0.70 15.60 -14.65
N ARG A 71 0.67 16.56 -13.72
CA ARG A 71 -0.53 16.98 -12.97
C ARG A 71 -1.72 17.39 -13.85
N TYR A 72 -1.48 17.94 -15.04
CA TYR A 72 -2.54 18.41 -15.94
C TYR A 72 -3.24 17.28 -16.70
N HIS A 73 -2.70 16.07 -16.68
CA HIS A 73 -3.27 14.94 -17.38
C HIS A 73 -4.27 14.21 -16.46
N LEU A 74 -5.57 14.34 -16.78
CA LEU A 74 -6.70 13.84 -15.97
C LEU A 74 -6.61 12.32 -15.68
N PHE A 75 -6.03 11.55 -16.60
CA PHE A 75 -5.76 10.11 -16.42
C PHE A 75 -4.80 9.81 -15.27
N VAL A 76 -3.87 10.72 -14.96
CA VAL A 76 -2.90 10.52 -13.88
C VAL A 76 -3.60 10.50 -12.53
N TRP A 77 -4.58 11.38 -12.37
CA TRP A 77 -5.38 11.46 -11.16
C TRP A 77 -6.31 10.25 -10.96
N THR A 78 -6.84 9.67 -12.04
CA THR A 78 -7.79 8.55 -11.92
C THR A 78 -7.12 7.19 -11.86
N VAL A 79 -5.95 7.03 -12.51
CA VAL A 79 -5.28 5.72 -12.62
C VAL A 79 -4.04 5.58 -11.74
N PHE A 80 -3.25 6.65 -11.59
CA PHE A 80 -1.96 6.57 -10.89
C PHE A 80 -2.03 7.11 -9.46
N ALA A 81 -2.81 8.17 -9.20
CA ALA A 81 -2.93 8.74 -7.85
C ALA A 81 -3.50 7.77 -6.81
N PRO A 82 -4.56 6.97 -7.08
CA PRO A 82 -5.03 5.96 -6.14
C PRO A 82 -3.96 4.90 -5.87
N LYS A 83 -3.20 4.49 -6.89
CA LYS A 83 -2.12 3.51 -6.75
C LYS A 83 -0.96 4.04 -5.89
N LEU A 84 -0.56 5.30 -6.10
CA LEU A 84 0.42 5.96 -5.23
C LEU A 84 -0.09 6.00 -3.78
N PHE A 85 -1.36 6.34 -3.57
CA PHE A 85 -1.95 6.39 -2.23
C PHE A 85 -1.87 5.02 -1.53
N TYR A 86 -2.16 3.93 -2.23
CA TYR A 86 -2.04 2.57 -1.68
C TYR A 86 -0.59 2.16 -1.38
N LEU A 87 0.37 2.57 -2.21
CA LEU A 87 1.80 2.37 -1.93
C LEU A 87 2.24 3.16 -0.69
N CYS A 88 1.81 4.40 -0.57
CA CYS A 88 2.11 5.26 0.57
C CYS A 88 1.52 4.70 1.86
N ALA A 89 0.25 4.26 1.84
CA ALA A 89 -0.41 3.61 2.97
C ALA A 89 0.38 2.38 3.44
N GLN A 90 0.86 1.57 2.50
CA GLN A 90 1.67 0.41 2.84
C GLN A 90 3.01 0.78 3.48
N THR A 91 3.70 1.79 2.94
CA THR A 91 4.96 2.24 3.53
C THR A 91 4.79 2.86 4.92
N ALA A 92 3.71 3.62 5.14
CA ALA A 92 3.41 4.22 6.43
C ALA A 92 3.14 3.13 7.48
N PHE A 93 2.40 2.09 7.11
CA PHE A 93 2.16 0.97 8.01
C PHE A 93 3.43 0.16 8.31
N ASN A 94 4.28 -0.10 7.30
CA ASN A 94 5.54 -0.78 7.53
C ASN A 94 6.48 0.01 8.46
N LEU A 95 6.47 1.35 8.37
CA LEU A 95 7.16 2.24 9.30
C LEU A 95 6.58 2.16 10.71
N PHE A 96 5.25 2.15 10.84
CA PHE A 96 4.58 1.99 12.12
C PHE A 96 4.97 0.66 12.80
N LEU A 97 4.92 -0.45 12.06
CA LEU A 97 5.36 -1.75 12.56
C LEU A 97 6.84 -1.76 12.95
N PHE A 98 7.70 -1.10 12.17
CA PHE A 98 9.12 -0.98 12.51
C PHE A 98 9.33 -0.31 13.87
N ILE A 99 8.66 0.81 14.10
CA ILE A 99 8.73 1.57 15.37
C ILE A 99 8.19 0.74 16.54
N MET A 100 7.09 0.00 16.33
CA MET A 100 6.47 -0.79 17.40
C MET A 100 7.27 -2.05 17.77
N ILE A 101 7.88 -2.72 16.80
CA ILE A 101 8.52 -4.04 17.01
C ILE A 101 10.01 -3.91 17.36
N LYS A 102 10.72 -2.88 16.90
CA LYS A 102 12.19 -2.81 16.95
C LYS A 102 12.80 -1.50 17.41
#